data_AF-A0A937DID4-F1
#
_entry.id   AF-A0A937DID4-F1
#
_cell.length_a   1.000
_cell.length_b   1.000
_cell.length_c   1.000
_cell.angle_alpha   90.00
_cell.angle_beta   90.00
_cell.angle_gamma   90.00
#
_symmetry.space_group_name_H-M   'P 1'
#
loop_
_entity.id
_entity.type
_entity.pdbx_description
1 polymer ?
#
loop_
_entity_poly.entity_id
_entity_poly.type
_entity_poly.pdbx_seq_one_letter_code
_entity_poly.pdbx_strand_id
1 'polypeptide(L)'
;MKTLYKIFIPIFLLTAFTACVEQDFVEPKDAEEDSLFVLLLDANEGGTYESETDYKLEIKFEDYIGELPDDEIVLSYQLTDASGFDIGDGDNQLNIKEVIYEIDDCNEGELAYTFNNGEGTISITPDAEIGMPESFEVVFNLPFNTVIEDGEEEEEAIFNDDIENEERPSFSFEVTGISSSNERIQFSPITTFEFELLDDETITTEWVLDISDEAVFNGFKEAFSPVSAEFSELVYEEISEIKFEFEYEEMAIKIELVEEEEDECEAGEFEAIEVEIEAEFEAEDGELVLEGSYFVFNEDDGEPEEELDFILEAGYSISVQNETLIIQINSLIDEDNYGEEAFYRNENGAYSFTLVKD
;
A
#
# COMPACT_ATOMS: atom_id res chain seq x y z
N MET A 1 41.59 -35.12 -73.63
CA MET A 1 41.74 -36.49 -74.17
C MET A 1 40.82 -37.38 -73.34
N LYS A 2 39.94 -38.17 -73.98
CA LYS A 2 38.97 -39.10 -73.32
C LYS A 2 39.69 -40.11 -72.41
N THR A 3 39.04 -40.57 -71.33
CA THR A 3 38.73 -41.96 -70.88
C THR A 3 38.30 -41.84 -69.38
N LEU A 4 37.06 -42.06 -68.90
CA LEU A 4 36.18 -43.24 -68.76
C LEU A 4 36.73 -44.42 -67.93
N TYR A 5 35.87 -44.92 -67.03
CA TYR A 5 35.93 -46.14 -66.19
C TYR A 5 36.75 -46.04 -64.88
N LYS A 6 36.24 -46.41 -63.69
CA LYS A 6 35.54 -47.65 -63.30
C LYS A 6 34.88 -47.50 -61.91
N ILE A 7 33.73 -48.15 -61.75
CA ILE A 7 33.11 -48.49 -60.46
C ILE A 7 33.91 -49.62 -59.80
N PHE A 8 34.18 -49.51 -58.50
CA PHE A 8 34.44 -50.65 -57.60
C PHE A 8 33.99 -50.28 -56.18
N ILE A 9 32.96 -50.96 -55.69
CA ILE A 9 32.53 -50.95 -54.29
C ILE A 9 33.37 -52.01 -53.55
N PRO A 10 33.87 -51.70 -52.35
CA PRO A 10 33.68 -52.66 -51.28
C PRO A 10 33.16 -52.02 -50.00
N ILE A 11 32.04 -52.59 -49.57
CA ILE A 11 31.57 -52.81 -48.20
C ILE A 11 32.68 -52.59 -47.15
N PHE A 12 32.53 -51.56 -46.32
CA PHE A 12 33.16 -51.51 -45.00
C PHE A 12 32.06 -51.53 -43.94
N LEU A 13 32.07 -52.63 -43.20
CA LEU A 13 31.15 -53.00 -42.14
C LEU A 13 31.56 -52.26 -40.85
N LEU A 14 30.55 -51.73 -40.14
CA LEU A 14 30.48 -51.38 -38.72
C LEU A 14 31.79 -51.22 -37.92
N THR A 15 31.94 -50.03 -37.34
CA THR A 15 32.02 -49.87 -35.86
C THR A 15 31.42 -48.52 -35.50
N ALA A 16 30.16 -48.52 -35.08
CA ALA A 16 29.61 -47.43 -34.28
C ALA A 16 30.26 -47.55 -32.90
N PHE A 17 31.34 -46.80 -32.68
CA PHE A 17 31.78 -46.50 -31.32
C PHE A 17 30.78 -45.49 -30.77
N THR A 18 29.97 -45.93 -29.82
CA THR A 18 29.32 -45.09 -28.85
C THR A 18 30.43 -44.38 -28.07
N ALA A 19 30.79 -43.18 -28.48
CA ALA A 19 31.39 -42.23 -27.57
C ALA A 19 30.26 -41.68 -26.70
N CYS A 20 29.92 -42.42 -25.64
CA CYS A 20 29.41 -41.77 -24.44
C CYS A 20 30.58 -40.92 -23.95
N VAL A 21 30.59 -39.65 -24.34
CA VAL A 21 31.24 -38.64 -23.52
C VAL A 21 30.36 -38.59 -22.28
N GLU A 22 30.85 -39.09 -21.16
CA GLU A 22 30.43 -38.60 -19.84
C GLU A 22 30.74 -37.10 -19.89
N GLN A 23 29.76 -36.31 -20.35
CA GLN A 23 29.62 -34.98 -19.83
C GLN A 23 29.22 -35.23 -18.39
N ASP A 24 30.14 -34.98 -17.47
CA ASP A 24 29.73 -34.53 -16.15
C ASP A 24 28.78 -33.36 -16.42
N PHE A 25 27.48 -33.64 -16.39
CA PHE A 25 26.51 -32.62 -16.09
C PHE A 25 26.94 -32.17 -14.70
N VAL A 26 27.63 -31.03 -14.64
CA VAL A 26 27.61 -30.22 -13.44
C VAL A 26 26.12 -29.97 -13.26
N GLU A 27 25.51 -30.70 -12.33
CA GLU A 27 24.20 -30.30 -11.82
C GLU A 27 24.34 -28.80 -11.53
N PRO A 28 23.44 -27.93 -12.03
CA PRO A 28 23.46 -26.54 -11.61
C PRO A 28 23.56 -26.57 -10.09
N LYS A 29 24.56 -25.87 -9.54
CA LYS A 29 24.58 -25.60 -8.10
C LYS A 29 23.18 -25.12 -7.76
N ASP A 30 22.58 -25.75 -6.76
CA ASP A 30 21.21 -25.47 -6.33
C ASP A 30 21.00 -23.96 -6.30
N ALA A 31 19.95 -23.48 -6.99
CA ALA A 31 19.61 -22.06 -7.06
C ALA A 31 19.29 -21.49 -5.67
N GLU A 32 19.03 -22.35 -4.68
CA GLU A 32 18.89 -22.01 -3.25
C GLU A 32 20.17 -21.41 -2.65
N GLU A 33 21.34 -21.69 -3.23
CA GLU A 33 22.62 -21.26 -2.66
C GLU A 33 23.09 -19.89 -3.20
N ASP A 34 22.32 -19.17 -4.03
CA ASP A 34 22.72 -17.91 -4.69
C ASP A 34 21.65 -16.78 -4.66
N SER A 35 20.58 -16.91 -3.84
CA SER A 35 19.57 -15.87 -3.72
C SER A 35 20.16 -14.55 -3.17
N LEU A 36 19.82 -13.45 -3.84
CA LEU A 36 20.06 -12.09 -3.37
C LEU A 36 18.89 -11.71 -2.46
N PHE A 37 19.17 -11.13 -1.29
CA PHE A 37 18.13 -10.57 -0.43
C PHE A 37 18.11 -9.05 -0.65
N VAL A 38 16.98 -8.52 -1.08
CA VAL A 38 16.82 -7.10 -1.36
C VAL A 38 15.85 -6.53 -0.34
N LEU A 39 16.32 -5.54 0.43
CA LEU A 39 15.46 -4.70 1.25
C LEU A 39 14.93 -3.54 0.41
N LEU A 40 13.64 -3.28 0.52
CA LEU A 40 12.91 -2.28 -0.24
C LEU A 40 12.16 -1.38 0.75
N LEU A 41 12.22 -0.06 0.54
CA LEU A 41 11.26 0.87 1.14
C LEU A 41 9.92 0.64 0.45
N ASP A 42 8.82 0.63 1.17
CA ASP A 42 7.57 0.95 0.51
C ASP A 42 7.63 2.41 0.04
N ALA A 43 8.05 2.57 -1.20
CA ALA A 43 8.60 3.82 -1.72
C ALA A 43 7.57 4.62 -2.51
N ASN A 44 6.31 4.19 -2.48
CA ASN A 44 5.21 5.06 -2.87
C ASN A 44 5.25 6.29 -1.96
N GLU A 45 4.92 7.46 -2.50
CA GLU A 45 4.79 8.66 -1.69
C GLU A 45 3.64 8.43 -0.68
N GLY A 46 3.75 9.02 0.51
CA GLY A 46 2.77 8.77 1.56
C GLY A 46 2.38 10.04 2.30
N GLY A 47 1.28 9.97 3.02
CA GLY A 47 0.84 11.09 3.83
C GLY A 47 -0.10 10.65 4.94
N THR A 48 -0.33 11.56 5.88
CA THR A 48 -1.34 11.38 6.92
C THR A 48 -1.98 12.72 7.26
N TYR A 49 -3.11 12.68 7.95
CA TYR A 49 -3.89 13.87 8.29
C TYR A 49 -3.18 14.78 9.30
N GLU A 50 -3.51 16.07 9.27
CA GLU A 50 -3.02 17.06 10.23
C GLU A 50 -3.40 16.75 11.69
N SER A 51 -4.40 15.88 11.91
CA SER A 51 -4.79 15.34 13.22
C SER A 51 -3.81 14.33 13.80
N GLU A 52 -3.04 13.64 12.95
CA GLU A 52 -2.19 12.54 13.37
C GLU A 52 -0.89 13.01 14.03
N THR A 53 -0.38 12.17 14.92
CA THR A 53 0.83 12.43 15.71
C THR A 53 1.99 11.51 15.35
N ASP A 54 1.74 10.48 14.57
CA ASP A 54 2.76 9.62 13.99
C ASP A 54 2.42 9.15 12.57
N TYR A 55 3.41 8.57 11.90
CA TYR A 55 3.28 7.96 10.58
C TYR A 55 4.21 6.75 10.48
N LYS A 56 3.76 5.68 9.82
CA LYS A 56 4.49 4.41 9.70
C LYS A 56 4.97 4.22 8.26
N LEU A 57 6.28 4.00 8.09
CA LEU A 57 6.88 3.60 6.81
C LEU A 57 7.37 2.17 6.88
N GLU A 58 6.84 1.29 6.02
CA GLU A 58 7.29 -0.09 5.91
C GLU A 58 8.61 -0.23 5.13
N ILE A 59 9.49 -1.11 5.60
CA ILE A 59 10.65 -1.61 4.87
C ILE A 59 10.62 -3.14 4.89
N LYS A 60 10.63 -3.79 3.73
CA LYS A 60 10.45 -5.24 3.59
C LYS A 60 11.50 -5.93 2.72
N PHE A 61 11.66 -7.23 2.89
CA PHE A 61 12.41 -8.07 1.95
C PHE A 61 11.57 -8.43 0.73
N GLU A 62 12.07 -8.11 -0.46
CA GLU A 62 11.42 -8.40 -1.73
C GLU A 62 11.84 -9.79 -2.28
N ASP A 63 10.87 -10.55 -2.81
CA ASP A 63 11.04 -11.71 -3.69
C ASP A 63 12.11 -12.74 -3.24
N TYR A 64 12.19 -12.99 -1.93
CA TYR A 64 13.12 -13.98 -1.39
C TYR A 64 12.55 -15.40 -1.53
N ILE A 65 13.45 -16.37 -1.76
CA ILE A 65 13.10 -17.80 -1.79
C ILE A 65 13.88 -18.51 -0.69
N GLY A 66 13.17 -19.11 0.25
CA GLY A 66 13.73 -19.88 1.36
C GLY A 66 13.76 -19.08 2.66
N GLU A 67 14.70 -19.42 3.55
CA GLU A 67 14.85 -18.73 4.84
C GLU A 67 15.58 -17.40 4.65
N LEU A 68 15.11 -16.36 5.36
CA LEU A 68 15.79 -15.06 5.44
C LEU A 68 17.17 -15.16 6.11
N PRO A 69 18.08 -14.20 5.85
CA PRO A 69 19.44 -14.25 6.37
C PRO A 69 19.48 -14.14 7.90
N ASP A 70 20.42 -14.84 8.55
CA ASP A 70 20.61 -14.80 10.02
C ASP A 70 21.71 -13.82 10.47
N ASP A 71 22.25 -13.04 9.54
CA ASP A 71 23.25 -11.99 9.79
C ASP A 71 22.58 -10.66 10.17
N GLU A 72 23.14 -9.95 11.15
CA GLU A 72 22.73 -8.56 11.47
C GLU A 72 22.90 -7.64 10.24
N ILE A 73 21.93 -6.74 10.08
CA ILE A 73 21.93 -5.71 9.04
C ILE A 73 21.86 -4.36 9.74
N VAL A 74 22.70 -3.42 9.32
CA VAL A 74 22.66 -2.04 9.79
C VAL A 74 22.34 -1.13 8.61
N LEU A 75 21.18 -0.48 8.66
CA LEU A 75 20.80 0.58 7.74
C LEU A 75 21.26 1.92 8.29
N SER A 76 21.80 2.78 7.42
CA SER A 76 22.07 4.18 7.73
C SER A 76 21.04 5.03 7.00
N TYR A 77 20.49 6.05 7.66
CA TYR A 77 19.45 6.90 7.07
C TYR A 77 19.68 8.38 7.36
N GLN A 78 18.98 9.22 6.62
CA GLN A 78 18.84 10.65 6.91
C GLN A 78 17.40 11.14 6.64
N LEU A 79 16.96 12.11 7.41
CA LEU A 79 15.79 12.94 7.13
C LEU A 79 16.24 14.21 6.40
N THR A 80 15.64 14.48 5.25
CA THR A 80 15.90 15.66 4.41
C THR A 80 14.64 16.40 4.09
N ASP A 81 14.81 17.60 3.50
CA ASP A 81 13.73 18.39 2.91
C ASP A 81 12.50 18.59 3.82
N ALA A 82 12.74 18.62 5.13
CA ALA A 82 11.74 18.80 6.19
C ALA A 82 11.14 20.23 6.18
N SER A 83 10.29 20.51 5.20
CA SER A 83 9.54 21.76 5.10
C SER A 83 8.40 21.77 6.12
N GLY A 84 8.18 22.89 6.81
CA GLY A 84 7.19 22.96 7.89
C GLY A 84 7.60 22.28 9.20
N PHE A 85 8.57 21.37 9.18
CA PHE A 85 9.03 20.63 10.36
C PHE A 85 10.38 21.13 10.91
N ASP A 86 10.50 21.15 12.25
CA ASP A 86 11.79 21.25 12.94
C ASP A 86 12.27 19.83 13.31
N ILE A 87 13.43 19.39 12.81
CA ILE A 87 14.01 18.08 13.16
C ILE A 87 14.67 18.11 14.55
N GLY A 88 14.38 17.12 15.40
CA GLY A 88 15.04 16.97 16.70
C GLY A 88 14.32 16.01 17.66
N ASP A 89 14.94 15.73 18.81
CA ASP A 89 14.52 14.64 19.72
C ASP A 89 13.36 15.00 20.67
N GLY A 90 12.57 16.03 20.35
CA GLY A 90 11.44 16.50 21.18
C GLY A 90 10.09 16.17 20.57
N ASP A 91 9.06 16.07 21.41
CA ASP A 91 7.67 15.76 21.02
C ASP A 91 7.12 16.73 19.95
N ASN A 92 7.55 17.98 20.00
CA ASN A 92 7.16 19.02 19.05
C ASN A 92 8.10 19.12 17.83
N GLN A 93 8.84 18.05 17.52
CA GLN A 93 9.84 18.00 16.47
C GLN A 93 9.73 16.70 15.68
N LEU A 94 10.08 16.74 14.39
CA LEU A 94 10.15 15.55 13.56
C LEU A 94 11.34 14.67 13.98
N ASN A 95 11.06 13.42 14.33
CA ASN A 95 12.04 12.39 14.64
C ASN A 95 11.48 10.97 14.41
N ILE A 96 12.26 9.95 14.74
CA ILE A 96 11.78 8.56 14.78
C ILE A 96 11.45 8.22 16.23
N LYS A 97 10.18 7.90 16.48
CA LYS A 97 9.61 7.50 17.77
C LYS A 97 10.07 6.09 18.14
N GLU A 98 9.95 5.18 17.19
CA GLU A 98 10.35 3.77 17.33
C GLU A 98 10.53 3.10 15.97
N VAL A 99 11.06 1.88 16.00
CA VAL A 99 11.14 1.01 14.82
C VAL A 99 10.66 -0.37 15.27
N ILE A 100 9.58 -0.85 14.68
CA ILE A 100 8.85 -2.04 15.14
C ILE A 100 8.77 -3.07 14.02
N TYR A 101 8.57 -4.33 14.38
CA TYR A 101 8.32 -5.42 13.44
C TYR A 101 7.31 -6.39 14.03
N GLU A 102 6.56 -7.06 13.18
CA GLU A 102 5.56 -8.03 13.59
C GLU A 102 6.21 -9.38 13.94
N ILE A 103 5.78 -9.97 15.07
CA ILE A 103 6.16 -11.33 15.50
C ILE A 103 5.04 -12.30 15.15
N ASP A 104 3.81 -11.90 15.43
CA ASP A 104 2.56 -12.52 15.01
C ASP A 104 1.46 -11.44 15.04
N ASP A 105 0.25 -11.80 14.61
CA ASP A 105 -0.92 -10.91 14.49
C ASP A 105 -1.21 -10.07 15.75
N CYS A 106 -0.68 -10.46 16.92
CA CYS A 106 -0.98 -9.84 18.21
C CYS A 106 0.27 -9.37 18.97
N ASN A 107 1.47 -9.52 18.41
CA ASN A 107 2.71 -9.18 19.10
C ASN A 107 3.70 -8.50 18.16
N GLU A 108 4.25 -7.40 18.65
CA GLU A 108 5.31 -6.66 17.97
C GLU A 108 6.63 -6.76 18.74
N GLY A 109 7.73 -6.70 18.01
CA GLY A 109 9.07 -6.49 18.55
C GLY A 109 9.62 -5.12 18.16
N GLU A 110 10.62 -4.65 18.91
CA GLU A 110 11.30 -3.38 18.63
C GLU A 110 12.72 -3.62 18.10
N LEU A 111 13.12 -2.84 17.09
CA LEU A 111 14.49 -2.78 16.59
C LEU A 111 15.27 -1.64 17.23
N ALA A 112 16.57 -1.87 17.42
CA ALA A 112 17.45 -0.83 17.95
C ALA A 112 17.77 0.21 16.88
N TYR A 113 17.54 1.49 17.18
CA TYR A 113 17.91 2.60 16.30
C TYR A 113 18.70 3.70 17.03
N THR A 114 19.32 4.58 16.25
CA THR A 114 19.96 5.79 16.75
C THR A 114 19.50 6.97 15.92
N PHE A 115 19.18 8.09 16.56
CA PHE A 115 18.83 9.33 15.88
C PHE A 115 19.68 10.49 16.40
N ASN A 116 20.18 11.33 15.50
CA ASN A 116 20.99 12.51 15.83
C ASN A 116 20.80 13.60 14.77
N ASN A 117 19.88 14.53 15.03
CA ASN A 117 19.56 15.66 14.15
C ASN A 117 19.23 15.21 12.71
N GLY A 118 18.34 14.23 12.56
CA GLY A 118 17.89 13.75 11.25
C GLY A 118 18.73 12.61 10.69
N GLU A 119 19.94 12.35 11.19
CA GLU A 119 20.76 11.22 10.72
C GLU A 119 20.75 10.08 11.74
N GLY A 120 20.84 8.84 11.26
CA GLY A 120 20.77 7.69 12.16
C GLY A 120 21.11 6.35 11.57
N THR A 121 20.90 5.32 12.39
CA THR A 121 21.04 3.92 11.99
C THR A 121 19.93 3.07 12.58
N ILE A 122 19.53 2.02 11.87
CA ILE A 122 18.59 0.98 12.33
C ILE A 122 19.36 -0.35 12.29
N SER A 123 19.35 -1.08 13.40
CA SER A 123 20.00 -2.39 13.53
C SER A 123 18.94 -3.48 13.51
N ILE A 124 18.87 -4.19 12.39
CA ILE A 124 17.95 -5.30 12.17
C ILE A 124 18.68 -6.58 12.60
N THR A 125 18.19 -7.20 13.67
CA THR A 125 18.76 -8.42 14.23
C THR A 125 17.73 -9.53 14.23
N PRO A 126 18.10 -10.78 13.90
CA PRO A 126 17.18 -11.89 14.01
C PRO A 126 16.61 -12.02 15.42
N ASP A 127 15.29 -12.05 15.50
CA ASP A 127 14.55 -12.37 16.70
C ASP A 127 14.67 -13.87 17.05
N ALA A 128 14.46 -14.19 18.32
CA ALA A 128 14.57 -15.56 18.82
C ALA A 128 13.40 -16.47 18.40
N GLU A 129 12.24 -15.89 18.11
CA GLU A 129 10.98 -16.59 17.81
C GLU A 129 10.78 -16.72 16.30
N ILE A 130 10.87 -15.61 15.56
CA ILE A 130 10.63 -15.58 14.11
C ILE A 130 11.90 -15.60 13.26
N GLY A 131 13.07 -15.37 13.85
CA GLY A 131 14.29 -15.15 13.08
C GLY A 131 14.37 -13.73 12.52
N MET A 132 14.92 -13.55 11.31
CA MET A 132 14.97 -12.23 10.69
C MET A 132 13.55 -11.78 10.33
N PRO A 133 13.10 -10.59 10.76
CA PRO A 133 11.78 -10.09 10.38
C PRO A 133 11.68 -9.91 8.86
N GLU A 134 10.51 -10.25 8.31
CA GLU A 134 10.24 -10.15 6.87
C GLU A 134 10.04 -8.69 6.44
N SER A 135 9.39 -7.90 7.30
CA SER A 135 9.24 -6.46 7.21
C SER A 135 9.38 -5.80 8.59
N PHE A 136 9.55 -4.48 8.60
CA PHE A 136 9.54 -3.66 9.80
C PHE A 136 9.08 -2.24 9.45
N GLU A 137 8.53 -1.54 10.43
CA GLU A 137 8.00 -0.18 10.28
C GLU A 137 8.90 0.82 10.99
N VAL A 138 9.18 1.95 10.34
CA VAL A 138 9.80 3.13 10.94
C VAL A 138 8.68 4.09 11.33
N VAL A 139 8.47 4.26 12.63
CA VAL A 139 7.43 5.14 13.16
C VAL A 139 8.00 6.54 13.36
N PHE A 140 7.55 7.48 12.54
CA PHE A 140 7.91 8.88 12.64
C PHE A 140 7.04 9.59 13.67
N ASN A 141 7.67 10.41 14.52
CA ASN A 141 6.98 11.35 15.39
C ASN A 141 6.64 12.62 14.59
N LEU A 142 5.36 12.90 14.40
CA LEU A 142 4.90 14.19 13.89
C LEU A 142 4.75 15.18 15.06
N PRO A 143 5.06 16.48 14.88
CA PRO A 143 5.03 17.43 15.99
C PRO A 143 3.67 17.54 16.68
N PHE A 144 3.62 17.28 17.98
CA PHE A 144 2.43 17.45 18.81
C PHE A 144 2.72 18.24 20.10
N ASN A 145 1.65 18.64 20.79
CA ASN A 145 1.70 19.15 22.17
C ASN A 145 1.10 18.13 23.12
N THR A 146 1.76 17.86 24.24
CA THR A 146 1.11 17.17 25.35
C THR A 146 0.18 18.11 26.09
N VAL A 147 -1.12 17.83 26.07
CA VAL A 147 -2.13 18.49 26.87
C VAL A 147 -2.56 17.59 28.04
N ILE A 148 -3.18 18.20 29.05
CA ILE A 148 -3.72 17.45 30.19
C ILE A 148 -5.22 17.67 30.23
N GLU A 149 -5.97 16.69 29.75
CA GLU A 149 -7.43 16.65 29.81
C GLU A 149 -7.87 15.64 30.88
N ASP A 150 -8.78 16.08 31.76
CA ASP A 150 -9.31 15.31 32.89
C ASP A 150 -8.29 14.59 33.81
N GLY A 151 -7.01 14.98 33.73
CA GLY A 151 -5.90 14.43 34.53
C GLY A 151 -5.09 13.34 33.82
N GLU A 152 -5.34 13.12 32.53
CA GLU A 152 -4.63 12.22 31.64
C GLU A 152 -3.83 13.06 30.63
N GLU A 153 -2.68 12.55 30.18
CA GLU A 153 -1.85 13.21 29.18
C GLU A 153 -2.34 12.77 27.80
N GLU A 154 -2.66 13.73 26.94
CA GLU A 154 -3.13 13.51 25.57
C GLU A 154 -2.22 14.25 24.59
N GLU A 155 -2.07 13.71 23.39
CA GLU A 155 -1.26 14.29 22.32
C GLU A 155 -2.19 15.05 21.37
N GLU A 156 -1.96 16.35 21.20
CA GLU A 156 -2.68 17.19 20.22
C GLU A 156 -1.68 17.57 19.12
N ALA A 157 -1.93 17.12 17.88
CA ALA A 157 -1.12 17.49 16.73
C ALA A 157 -1.03 19.02 16.57
N ILE A 158 0.16 19.53 16.23
CA ILE A 158 0.40 20.99 16.14
C ILE A 158 -0.25 21.60 14.89
N PHE A 159 -0.43 20.80 13.85
CA PHE A 159 -0.91 21.24 12.55
C PHE A 159 -2.42 21.12 12.40
N ASN A 160 -3.10 20.35 13.25
CA ASN A 160 -4.56 20.26 13.29
C ASN A 160 -5.17 21.65 13.54
N ASP A 161 -5.72 22.27 12.50
CA ASP A 161 -6.43 23.53 12.59
C ASP A 161 -7.81 23.50 11.89
N ASP A 162 -8.35 24.64 11.45
CA ASP A 162 -9.69 24.70 10.83
C ASP A 162 -9.60 25.54 9.53
N ILE A 163 -8.43 25.55 8.89
CA ILE A 163 -8.05 26.46 7.82
C ILE A 163 -7.21 25.75 6.77
N GLU A 164 -7.77 25.68 5.56
CA GLU A 164 -7.04 25.24 4.36
C GLU A 164 -5.65 25.93 4.22
N ASN A 165 -4.62 25.10 4.22
CA ASN A 165 -3.20 25.43 4.17
C ASN A 165 -2.70 25.47 2.72
N GLU A 166 -2.16 26.62 2.28
CA GLU A 166 -1.58 26.78 0.93
C GLU A 166 -0.28 25.98 0.72
N GLU A 167 0.44 25.65 1.80
CA GLU A 167 1.69 24.89 1.79
C GLU A 167 1.59 23.78 2.84
N ARG A 168 1.74 22.53 2.40
CA ARG A 168 1.69 21.35 3.28
C ARG A 168 3.08 21.02 3.84
N PRO A 169 3.22 20.77 5.15
CA PRO A 169 4.45 20.24 5.73
C PRO A 169 4.85 18.92 5.07
N SER A 170 6.15 18.72 4.84
CA SER A 170 6.66 17.52 4.17
C SER A 170 8.09 17.20 4.59
N PHE A 171 8.51 15.96 4.43
CA PHE A 171 9.89 15.54 4.63
C PHE A 171 10.24 14.35 3.73
N SER A 172 11.52 14.03 3.59
CA SER A 172 11.96 12.80 2.92
C SER A 172 12.80 11.95 3.87
N PHE A 173 12.58 10.63 3.84
CA PHE A 173 13.42 9.64 4.50
C PHE A 173 14.31 8.96 3.46
N GLU A 174 15.63 9.09 3.60
CA GLU A 174 16.61 8.49 2.68
C GLU A 174 17.48 7.44 3.37
N VAL A 175 17.48 6.22 2.85
CA VAL A 175 18.46 5.19 3.22
C VAL A 175 19.78 5.47 2.50
N THR A 176 20.78 5.89 3.26
CA THR A 176 22.09 6.32 2.76
C THR A 176 23.12 5.19 2.68
N GLY A 177 22.83 4.03 3.29
CA GLY A 177 23.70 2.88 3.19
C GLY A 177 23.21 1.65 3.96
N ILE A 178 23.78 0.50 3.60
CA ILE A 178 23.55 -0.80 4.24
C ILE A 178 24.90 -1.45 4.58
N SER A 179 24.98 -2.09 5.74
CA SER A 179 26.14 -2.86 6.18
C SER A 179 25.70 -4.19 6.77
N SER A 180 26.24 -5.29 6.25
CA SER A 180 26.09 -6.64 6.81
C SER A 180 27.37 -7.46 6.59
N SER A 181 27.59 -8.51 7.39
CA SER A 181 28.59 -9.54 7.10
C SER A 181 28.25 -10.36 5.86
N ASN A 182 26.96 -10.40 5.49
CA ASN A 182 26.47 -11.07 4.30
C ASN A 182 26.48 -10.13 3.10
N GLU A 183 27.39 -10.37 2.16
CA GLU A 183 27.52 -9.56 0.93
C GLU A 183 26.34 -9.72 -0.06
N ARG A 184 25.38 -10.62 0.23
CA ARG A 184 24.19 -10.85 -0.59
C ARG A 184 22.97 -10.06 -0.14
N ILE A 185 23.08 -9.30 0.94
CA ILE A 185 22.03 -8.39 1.38
C ILE A 185 22.32 -7.03 0.75
N GLN A 186 21.34 -6.52 0.01
CA GLN A 186 21.42 -5.23 -0.67
C GLN A 186 20.18 -4.42 -0.38
N PHE A 187 20.31 -3.11 -0.50
CA PHE A 187 19.17 -2.21 -0.50
C PHE A 187 18.75 -1.93 -1.94
N SER A 188 17.45 -1.76 -2.17
CA SER A 188 16.89 -1.35 -3.44
C SER A 188 17.53 -0.05 -3.94
N PRO A 189 17.64 0.16 -5.27
CA PRO A 189 18.03 1.45 -5.82
C PRO A 189 17.08 2.60 -5.46
N ILE A 190 15.83 2.29 -5.08
CA ILE A 190 14.88 3.26 -4.56
C ILE A 190 15.19 3.41 -3.07
N THR A 191 15.83 4.53 -2.73
CA THR A 191 16.37 4.78 -1.39
C THR A 191 15.66 5.91 -0.65
N THR A 192 14.66 6.52 -1.27
CA THR A 192 13.99 7.71 -0.74
C THR A 192 12.49 7.47 -0.73
N PHE A 193 11.88 7.80 0.40
CA PHE A 193 10.45 7.93 0.61
C PHE A 193 10.13 9.41 0.85
N GLU A 194 9.04 9.91 0.28
CA GLU A 194 8.57 11.29 0.46
C GLU A 194 7.24 11.28 1.22
N PHE A 195 7.17 12.12 2.27
CA PHE A 195 6.00 12.28 3.13
C PHE A 195 5.40 13.68 2.94
N GLU A 196 4.08 13.76 2.86
CA GLU A 196 3.31 15.01 2.92
C GLU A 196 2.20 14.94 3.98
N LEU A 197 2.05 16.02 4.74
CA LEU A 197 0.94 16.17 5.69
C LEU A 197 -0.33 16.63 4.95
N LEU A 198 -1.42 15.91 5.14
CA LEU A 198 -2.68 16.08 4.42
C LEU A 198 -3.61 17.02 5.19
N ASP A 199 -4.07 18.05 4.50
CA ASP A 199 -5.00 19.06 5.00
C ASP A 199 -6.44 18.53 4.95
N ASP A 200 -7.02 18.32 6.12
CA ASP A 200 -8.35 17.74 6.32
C ASP A 200 -9.50 18.76 6.24
N GLU A 201 -9.22 20.03 5.94
CA GLU A 201 -10.21 20.99 5.44
C GLU A 201 -10.49 20.81 3.94
N THR A 202 -9.71 19.98 3.26
CA THR A 202 -9.89 19.63 1.84
C THR A 202 -10.71 18.36 1.66
N ILE A 203 -10.58 17.68 0.51
CA ILE A 203 -11.25 16.39 0.29
C ILE A 203 -10.56 15.27 1.07
N THR A 204 -9.28 15.46 1.40
CA THR A 204 -8.37 14.48 1.99
C THR A 204 -8.65 14.27 3.47
N THR A 205 -9.65 13.46 3.77
CA THR A 205 -10.07 13.04 5.11
C THR A 205 -11.06 11.88 4.94
N GLU A 206 -11.59 11.38 6.05
CA GLU A 206 -12.60 10.34 6.07
C GLU A 206 -14.01 10.95 6.00
N TRP A 207 -14.83 10.39 5.12
CA TRP A 207 -16.20 10.85 4.90
C TRP A 207 -17.19 9.70 4.96
N VAL A 208 -18.18 9.82 5.84
CA VAL A 208 -19.25 8.83 6.00
C VAL A 208 -20.44 9.18 5.10
N LEU A 209 -20.89 8.23 4.27
CA LEU A 209 -22.08 8.39 3.44
C LEU A 209 -23.36 8.42 4.30
N ASP A 210 -24.19 9.46 4.14
CA ASP A 210 -25.50 9.52 4.79
C ASP A 210 -26.49 8.52 4.16
N ILE A 211 -26.50 7.30 4.70
CA ILE A 211 -27.40 6.20 4.31
C ILE A 211 -28.70 6.17 5.13
N SER A 212 -29.12 7.28 5.74
CA SER A 212 -30.37 7.33 6.52
C SER A 212 -31.65 7.09 5.68
N ASP A 213 -31.53 7.14 4.35
CA ASP A 213 -32.56 6.76 3.38
C ASP A 213 -32.06 5.58 2.52
N GLU A 214 -32.80 4.47 2.54
CA GLU A 214 -32.55 3.27 1.71
C GLU A 214 -32.42 3.62 0.21
N ALA A 215 -33.05 4.70 -0.26
CA ALA A 215 -32.89 5.16 -1.63
C ALA A 215 -31.45 5.65 -1.94
N VAL A 216 -30.76 6.24 -0.96
CA VAL A 216 -29.36 6.67 -1.11
C VAL A 216 -28.46 5.45 -1.24
N PHE A 217 -28.61 4.46 -0.35
CA PHE A 217 -27.89 3.19 -0.42
C PHE A 217 -28.11 2.46 -1.75
N ASN A 218 -29.36 2.37 -2.23
CA ASN A 218 -29.62 1.77 -3.53
C ASN A 218 -28.95 2.55 -4.68
N GLY A 219 -28.89 3.88 -4.59
CA GLY A 219 -28.14 4.71 -5.53
C GLY A 219 -26.64 4.44 -5.49
N PHE A 220 -26.06 4.26 -4.30
CA PHE A 220 -24.67 3.85 -4.11
C PHE A 220 -24.39 2.48 -4.77
N LYS A 221 -25.21 1.46 -4.47
CA LYS A 221 -25.10 0.15 -5.13
C LYS A 221 -25.19 0.27 -6.64
N GLU A 222 -26.14 1.02 -7.17
CA GLU A 222 -26.29 1.23 -8.62
C GLU A 222 -25.09 1.95 -9.26
N ALA A 223 -24.41 2.81 -8.51
CA ALA A 223 -23.23 3.54 -8.97
C ALA A 223 -21.97 2.67 -9.02
N PHE A 224 -21.74 1.80 -8.04
CA PHE A 224 -20.48 1.07 -7.86
C PHE A 224 -20.55 -0.45 -8.13
N SER A 225 -21.74 -1.05 -8.20
CA SER A 225 -21.89 -2.47 -8.60
C SER A 225 -21.32 -2.87 -9.96
N PRO A 226 -21.08 -1.96 -10.94
CA PRO A 226 -20.36 -2.34 -12.13
C PRO A 226 -18.87 -2.61 -11.89
N VAL A 227 -18.29 -2.05 -10.82
CA VAL A 227 -16.88 -2.23 -10.44
C VAL A 227 -16.70 -3.49 -9.60
N SER A 228 -17.53 -3.69 -8.58
CA SER A 228 -17.47 -4.85 -7.69
C SER A 228 -18.79 -5.63 -7.69
N ALA A 229 -18.70 -6.94 -7.96
CA ALA A 229 -19.85 -7.83 -7.91
C ALA A 229 -20.40 -7.96 -6.50
N GLU A 230 -19.55 -7.89 -5.47
CA GLU A 230 -19.90 -7.98 -4.06
C GLU A 230 -20.86 -6.85 -3.66
N PHE A 231 -20.63 -5.65 -4.20
CA PHE A 231 -21.52 -4.51 -3.99
C PHE A 231 -22.93 -4.74 -4.51
N SER A 232 -23.12 -5.63 -5.49
CA SER A 232 -24.46 -5.97 -5.98
C SER A 232 -25.24 -6.84 -4.98
N GLU A 233 -24.53 -7.57 -4.11
CA GLU A 233 -25.10 -8.53 -3.15
C GLU A 233 -25.43 -7.88 -1.80
N LEU A 234 -24.80 -6.75 -1.46
CA LEU A 234 -25.01 -6.03 -0.19
C LEU A 234 -26.49 -5.77 0.15
N VAL A 235 -26.88 -5.98 1.39
CA VAL A 235 -28.24 -5.76 1.87
C VAL A 235 -28.26 -4.58 2.83
N TYR A 236 -29.15 -3.61 2.61
CA TYR A 236 -29.23 -2.38 3.41
C TYR A 236 -29.34 -2.63 4.93
N GLU A 237 -30.05 -3.69 5.34
CA GLU A 237 -30.23 -4.04 6.75
C GLU A 237 -28.96 -4.63 7.40
N GLU A 238 -27.95 -4.98 6.61
CA GLU A 238 -26.69 -5.59 7.03
C GLU A 238 -25.54 -4.58 7.01
N ILE A 239 -25.76 -3.33 6.59
CA ILE A 239 -24.72 -2.29 6.56
C ILE A 239 -24.74 -1.48 7.85
N SER A 240 -23.59 -1.38 8.49
CA SER A 240 -23.32 -0.46 9.59
C SER A 240 -23.02 0.92 9.03
N GLU A 241 -22.01 1.01 8.16
CA GLU A 241 -21.46 2.27 7.67
C GLU A 241 -20.85 2.12 6.26
N ILE A 242 -20.72 3.24 5.53
CA ILE A 242 -20.00 3.31 4.26
C ILE A 242 -19.09 4.54 4.33
N LYS A 243 -17.78 4.30 4.36
CA LYS A 243 -16.73 5.31 4.45
C LYS A 243 -16.08 5.53 3.09
N PHE A 244 -15.72 6.77 2.83
CA PHE A 244 -14.88 7.19 1.72
C PHE A 244 -13.64 7.83 2.36
N GLU A 245 -12.52 7.13 2.30
CA GLU A 245 -11.26 7.54 2.89
C GLU A 245 -10.39 8.09 1.77
N PHE A 246 -10.11 9.39 1.81
CA PHE A 246 -9.20 10.01 0.84
C PHE A 246 -7.87 10.23 1.55
N GLU A 247 -6.85 9.52 1.09
CA GLU A 247 -5.49 9.57 1.62
C GLU A 247 -4.55 10.27 0.62
N TYR A 248 -3.24 10.00 0.71
CA TYR A 248 -2.28 10.54 -0.24
C TYR A 248 -2.43 9.82 -1.59
N GLU A 249 -2.94 10.51 -2.61
CA GLU A 249 -3.16 10.00 -3.98
C GLU A 249 -4.09 8.78 -4.10
N GLU A 250 -4.55 8.21 -3.00
CA GLU A 250 -5.41 7.02 -2.94
C GLU A 250 -6.75 7.31 -2.28
N MET A 251 -7.79 6.60 -2.72
CA MET A 251 -9.11 6.65 -2.12
C MET A 251 -9.64 5.22 -1.93
N ALA A 252 -10.12 4.94 -0.73
CA ALA A 252 -10.79 3.71 -0.38
C ALA A 252 -12.29 3.93 -0.11
N ILE A 253 -13.13 3.03 -0.61
CA ILE A 253 -14.53 2.92 -0.19
C ILE A 253 -14.68 1.69 0.68
N LYS A 254 -14.81 1.90 1.99
CA LYS A 254 -14.98 0.83 2.98
C LYS A 254 -16.42 0.67 3.41
N ILE A 255 -16.90 -0.56 3.44
CA ILE A 255 -18.28 -0.89 3.80
C ILE A 255 -18.25 -1.80 5.02
N GLU A 256 -18.63 -1.26 6.17
CA GLU A 256 -18.74 -2.01 7.41
C GLU A 256 -20.09 -2.72 7.48
N LEU A 257 -20.07 -4.03 7.73
CA LEU A 257 -21.28 -4.82 7.96
C LEU A 257 -21.67 -4.84 9.45
N VAL A 258 -22.96 -5.08 9.73
CA VAL A 258 -23.49 -5.30 11.10
C VAL A 258 -23.08 -6.66 11.66
N GLU A 259 -22.61 -7.58 10.81
CA GLU A 259 -22.05 -8.86 11.25
C GLU A 259 -20.66 -8.64 11.83
N GLU A 260 -20.40 -9.31 12.95
CA GLU A 260 -19.12 -9.22 13.65
C GLU A 260 -18.47 -10.61 13.76
N GLU A 261 -17.15 -10.70 13.60
CA GLU A 261 -16.36 -11.91 13.84
C GLU A 261 -15.48 -11.79 15.09
N GLU A 262 -15.14 -12.90 15.73
CA GLU A 262 -14.36 -12.86 16.99
C GLU A 262 -12.92 -12.45 16.66
N ASP A 263 -12.46 -11.37 17.29
CA ASP A 263 -11.11 -10.84 17.19
C ASP A 263 -10.10 -11.96 17.50
N GLU A 264 -9.14 -12.16 16.59
CA GLU A 264 -8.17 -13.25 16.69
C GLU A 264 -7.17 -13.04 17.85
N CYS A 265 -6.98 -11.79 18.27
CA CYS A 265 -6.09 -11.34 19.33
C CYS A 265 -6.79 -11.20 20.69
N GLU A 266 -8.03 -10.74 20.71
CA GLU A 266 -8.80 -10.50 21.93
C GLU A 266 -10.06 -11.37 22.02
N ALA A 267 -9.90 -12.59 22.54
CA ALA A 267 -11.01 -13.53 22.69
C ALA A 267 -12.25 -12.93 23.40
N GLY A 268 -13.31 -12.73 22.62
CA GLY A 268 -14.58 -12.15 23.05
C GLY A 268 -14.79 -10.68 22.67
N GLU A 269 -13.82 -10.05 22.01
CA GLU A 269 -14.02 -8.86 21.19
C GLU A 269 -14.42 -9.28 19.77
N PHE A 270 -15.12 -8.38 19.08
CA PHE A 270 -15.68 -8.69 17.77
C PHE A 270 -15.49 -7.51 16.82
N GLU A 271 -15.12 -7.80 15.58
CA GLU A 271 -14.82 -6.81 14.53
C GLU A 271 -15.84 -6.90 13.39
N ALA A 272 -16.17 -5.75 12.79
CA ALA A 272 -17.08 -5.68 11.66
C ALA A 272 -16.42 -6.27 10.40
N ILE A 273 -17.21 -6.98 9.58
CA ILE A 273 -16.73 -7.41 8.27
C ILE A 273 -16.67 -6.20 7.34
N GLU A 274 -15.55 -6.02 6.64
CA GLU A 274 -15.31 -4.92 5.70
C GLU A 274 -15.29 -5.39 4.24
N VAL A 275 -15.82 -4.56 3.34
CA VAL A 275 -15.63 -4.70 1.88
C VAL A 275 -15.05 -3.41 1.34
N GLU A 276 -13.98 -3.51 0.57
CA GLU A 276 -13.16 -2.38 0.13
C GLU A 276 -13.04 -2.26 -1.40
N ILE A 277 -12.95 -1.02 -1.90
CA ILE A 277 -12.44 -0.69 -3.23
C ILE A 277 -11.43 0.42 -3.09
N GLU A 278 -10.24 0.20 -3.63
CA GLU A 278 -9.17 1.19 -3.72
C GLU A 278 -9.08 1.78 -5.14
N ALA A 279 -8.73 3.05 -5.23
CA ALA A 279 -8.46 3.74 -6.49
C ALA A 279 -7.47 4.89 -6.28
N GLU A 280 -6.61 5.14 -7.26
CA GLU A 280 -5.88 6.40 -7.34
C GLU A 280 -6.89 7.54 -7.57
N PHE A 281 -6.69 8.72 -6.97
CA PHE A 281 -7.55 9.87 -7.20
C PHE A 281 -6.81 11.16 -7.57
N GLU A 282 -7.44 11.94 -8.44
CA GLU A 282 -7.08 13.31 -8.74
C GLU A 282 -8.27 14.22 -8.42
N ALA A 283 -8.05 15.23 -7.56
CA ALA A 283 -9.06 16.22 -7.19
C ALA A 283 -8.54 17.64 -7.39
N GLU A 284 -9.08 18.36 -8.39
CA GLU A 284 -8.71 19.75 -8.66
C GLU A 284 -9.96 20.56 -9.08
N ASP A 285 -10.08 21.80 -8.59
CA ASP A 285 -11.11 22.76 -9.03
C ASP A 285 -12.58 22.24 -8.96
N GLY A 286 -12.86 21.30 -8.05
CA GLY A 286 -14.20 20.69 -7.89
C GLY A 286 -14.49 19.55 -8.87
N GLU A 287 -13.49 19.07 -9.60
CA GLU A 287 -13.53 17.85 -10.42
C GLU A 287 -12.77 16.73 -9.68
N LEU A 288 -13.35 15.54 -9.64
CA LEU A 288 -12.78 14.34 -9.02
C LEU A 288 -12.71 13.24 -10.09
N VAL A 289 -11.53 12.65 -10.25
CA VAL A 289 -11.31 11.46 -11.09
C VAL A 289 -10.77 10.37 -10.17
N LEU A 290 -11.34 9.16 -10.30
CA LEU A 290 -10.84 7.96 -9.64
C LEU A 290 -10.44 6.96 -10.72
N GLU A 291 -9.23 6.42 -10.62
CA GLU A 291 -8.73 5.37 -11.51
C GLU A 291 -8.38 4.16 -10.64
N GLY A 292 -9.09 3.04 -10.85
CA GLY A 292 -8.92 1.86 -10.02
C GLY A 292 -9.02 0.58 -10.83
N SER A 293 -8.63 -0.51 -10.19
CA SER A 293 -8.76 -1.86 -10.73
C SER A 293 -9.53 -2.73 -9.74
N TYR A 294 -10.32 -3.66 -10.25
CA TYR A 294 -10.97 -4.68 -9.43
C TYR A 294 -10.73 -6.06 -10.02
N PHE A 295 -10.23 -6.98 -9.19
CA PHE A 295 -9.98 -8.36 -9.57
C PHE A 295 -11.23 -9.22 -9.30
N VAL A 296 -11.76 -9.83 -10.36
CA VAL A 296 -12.79 -10.85 -10.25
C VAL A 296 -12.12 -12.19 -9.99
N PHE A 297 -12.33 -12.76 -8.80
CA PHE A 297 -11.74 -14.05 -8.43
C PHE A 297 -12.61 -15.23 -8.85
N ASN A 298 -11.96 -16.33 -9.24
CA ASN A 298 -12.63 -17.60 -9.52
C ASN A 298 -13.09 -18.28 -8.22
N GLU A 299 -14.38 -18.57 -8.11
CA GLU A 299 -14.97 -19.26 -6.95
C GLU A 299 -14.33 -20.65 -6.64
N ASP A 300 -13.73 -21.32 -7.63
CA ASP A 300 -13.19 -22.69 -7.48
C ASP A 300 -11.76 -22.74 -6.90
N ASP A 301 -10.89 -21.78 -7.25
CA ASP A 301 -9.47 -21.78 -6.86
C ASP A 301 -8.97 -20.47 -6.23
N GLY A 302 -9.81 -19.42 -6.17
CA GLY A 302 -9.45 -18.14 -5.57
C GLY A 302 -8.42 -17.34 -6.37
N GLU A 303 -8.13 -17.76 -7.61
CA GLU A 303 -7.21 -17.05 -8.48
C GLU A 303 -7.97 -15.96 -9.26
N PRO A 304 -7.34 -14.80 -9.57
CA PRO A 304 -7.97 -13.75 -10.36
C PRO A 304 -8.26 -14.27 -11.79
N GLU A 305 -9.53 -14.17 -12.20
CA GLU A 305 -10.04 -14.59 -13.51
C GLU A 305 -10.06 -13.44 -14.52
N GLU A 306 -10.43 -12.25 -14.05
CA GLU A 306 -10.56 -11.01 -14.83
C GLU A 306 -10.13 -9.82 -13.97
N GLU A 307 -9.43 -8.87 -14.57
CA GLU A 307 -9.11 -7.56 -13.99
C GLU A 307 -9.99 -6.56 -14.72
N LEU A 308 -10.71 -5.73 -13.97
CA LEU A 308 -11.54 -4.66 -14.51
C LEU A 308 -10.90 -3.33 -14.14
N ASP A 309 -10.32 -2.67 -15.13
CA ASP A 309 -9.82 -1.30 -14.98
C ASP A 309 -10.98 -0.32 -15.20
N PHE A 310 -11.16 0.64 -14.28
CA PHE A 310 -12.24 1.62 -14.34
C PHE A 310 -11.77 3.04 -14.09
N ILE A 311 -12.49 3.98 -14.71
CA ILE A 311 -12.35 5.42 -14.46
C ILE A 311 -13.70 5.98 -14.04
N LEU A 312 -13.78 6.59 -12.85
CA LEU A 312 -14.94 7.31 -12.35
C LEU A 312 -14.71 8.81 -12.43
N GLU A 313 -15.57 9.51 -13.16
CA GLU A 313 -15.54 10.97 -13.25
C GLU A 313 -16.68 11.56 -12.40
N ALA A 314 -16.36 12.44 -11.46
CA ALA A 314 -17.30 13.12 -10.59
C ALA A 314 -17.01 14.62 -10.47
N GLY A 315 -18.01 15.39 -10.07
CA GLY A 315 -17.81 16.74 -9.51
C GLY A 315 -17.97 16.68 -8.00
N TYR A 316 -17.23 17.49 -7.25
CA TYR A 316 -17.34 17.55 -5.80
C TYR A 316 -17.47 18.98 -5.27
N SER A 317 -18.04 19.10 -4.07
CA SER A 317 -18.06 20.37 -3.34
C SER A 317 -18.03 20.13 -1.84
N ILE A 318 -17.14 20.85 -1.14
CA ILE A 318 -16.96 20.75 0.31
C ILE A 318 -17.60 21.97 0.99
N SER A 319 -18.17 21.72 2.16
CA SER A 319 -18.66 22.75 3.07
C SER A 319 -18.04 22.56 4.45
N VAL A 320 -16.86 23.14 4.68
CA VAL A 320 -16.13 23.10 5.97
C VAL A 320 -17.05 23.43 7.16
N GLN A 321 -17.87 24.48 7.06
CA GLN A 321 -18.79 24.89 8.15
C GLN A 321 -19.86 23.86 8.55
N ASN A 322 -20.19 22.94 7.63
CA ASN A 322 -21.19 21.91 7.88
C ASN A 322 -20.55 20.53 7.84
N GLU A 323 -19.22 20.42 7.74
CA GLU A 323 -18.49 19.15 7.67
C GLU A 323 -19.13 18.20 6.65
N THR A 324 -19.40 18.70 5.44
CA THR A 324 -20.08 17.92 4.39
C THR A 324 -19.35 17.97 3.07
N LEU A 325 -19.25 16.81 2.43
CA LEU A 325 -18.80 16.61 1.07
C LEU A 325 -19.99 16.18 0.21
N ILE A 326 -20.16 16.81 -0.94
CA ILE A 326 -21.13 16.37 -1.94
C ILE A 326 -20.36 15.86 -3.14
N ILE A 327 -20.52 14.58 -3.46
CA ILE A 327 -19.98 13.95 -4.68
C ILE A 327 -21.12 13.78 -5.68
N GLN A 328 -20.90 14.23 -6.91
CA GLN A 328 -21.82 14.10 -8.03
C GLN A 328 -21.16 13.28 -9.15
N ILE A 329 -21.44 11.98 -9.17
CA ILE A 329 -20.86 11.06 -10.15
C ILE A 329 -21.48 11.33 -11.52
N ASN A 330 -20.63 11.62 -12.51
CA ASN A 330 -21.02 11.92 -13.87
C ASN A 330 -20.88 10.71 -14.78
N SER A 331 -19.82 9.92 -14.64
CA SER A 331 -19.59 8.74 -15.45
C SER A 331 -18.75 7.68 -14.75
N LEU A 332 -18.93 6.42 -15.18
CA LEU A 332 -18.07 5.29 -14.85
C LEU A 332 -17.74 4.57 -16.16
N ILE A 333 -16.46 4.44 -16.44
CA ILE A 333 -15.90 4.00 -17.72
C ILE A 333 -15.11 2.72 -17.48
N ASP A 334 -15.36 1.69 -18.29
CA ASP A 334 -14.52 0.50 -18.39
C ASP A 334 -13.32 0.85 -19.31
N GLU A 335 -12.11 0.81 -18.75
CA GLU A 335 -10.88 1.20 -19.46
C GLU A 335 -10.47 0.14 -20.50
N ASP A 336 -10.64 -1.14 -20.18
CA ASP A 336 -10.31 -2.26 -21.06
C ASP A 336 -11.08 -2.23 -22.38
N ASN A 337 -12.28 -1.64 -22.37
CA ASN A 337 -13.17 -1.54 -23.52
C ASN A 337 -13.24 -0.12 -24.13
N TYR A 338 -12.12 0.62 -24.15
CA TYR A 338 -11.98 1.95 -24.76
C TYR A 338 -12.71 2.10 -26.12
N GLY A 339 -13.85 2.80 -26.11
CA GLY A 339 -14.49 3.31 -27.32
C GLY A 339 -16.01 3.48 -27.28
N GLU A 340 -16.77 2.64 -26.57
CA GLU A 340 -18.24 2.70 -26.58
C GLU A 340 -18.97 2.27 -25.27
N GLU A 341 -18.31 1.71 -24.26
CA GLU A 341 -19.00 1.15 -23.07
C GLU A 341 -18.58 1.86 -21.77
N ALA A 342 -19.07 3.09 -21.58
CA ALA A 342 -19.26 3.57 -20.21
C ALA A 342 -20.38 2.74 -19.59
N PHE A 343 -20.19 2.21 -18.38
CA PHE A 343 -21.26 1.56 -17.62
C PHE A 343 -22.46 2.52 -17.52
N TYR A 344 -22.18 3.78 -17.26
CA TYR A 344 -23.13 4.89 -17.39
C TYR A 344 -22.43 6.23 -17.65
N ARG A 345 -23.17 7.17 -18.25
CA ARG A 345 -22.72 8.56 -18.45
C ARG A 345 -23.90 9.51 -18.40
N ASN A 346 -23.83 10.52 -17.52
CA ASN A 346 -24.80 11.60 -17.40
C ASN A 346 -24.10 12.91 -17.02
N GLU A 347 -23.99 13.83 -17.99
CA GLU A 347 -23.37 15.15 -17.81
C GLU A 347 -24.07 16.05 -16.76
N ASN A 348 -25.21 15.64 -16.22
CA ASN A 348 -25.91 16.36 -15.15
C ASN A 348 -25.85 15.60 -13.81
N GLY A 349 -24.90 14.68 -13.63
CA GLY A 349 -24.83 13.74 -12.51
C GLY A 349 -25.79 12.56 -12.68
N ALA A 350 -25.23 11.35 -12.76
CA ALA A 350 -25.97 10.10 -12.67
C ALA A 350 -26.44 9.85 -11.23
N TYR A 351 -25.53 10.07 -10.27
CA TYR A 351 -25.75 9.88 -8.85
C TYR A 351 -25.22 11.08 -8.07
N SER A 352 -25.76 11.30 -6.87
CA SER A 352 -25.28 12.34 -5.98
C SER A 352 -25.36 11.85 -4.55
N PHE A 353 -24.24 11.98 -3.86
CA PHE A 353 -24.05 11.52 -2.50
C PHE A 353 -23.71 12.71 -1.62
N THR A 354 -24.23 12.69 -0.41
CA THR A 354 -23.83 13.62 0.65
C THR A 354 -23.14 12.80 1.71
N LEU A 355 -21.90 13.16 1.97
CA LEU A 355 -21.07 12.57 2.97
C LEU A 355 -20.84 13.59 4.09
N VAL A 356 -20.62 13.09 5.29
CA VAL A 356 -20.37 13.86 6.51
C VAL A 356 -18.98 13.49 6.99
N LYS A 357 -18.16 14.47 7.41
CA LYS A 357 -16.84 14.19 8.00
C LYS A 357 -17.04 13.34 9.25
N ASP A 358 -16.25 12.28 9.40
CA ASP A 358 -16.34 11.39 10.58
C ASP A 358 -15.93 12.11 11.89
#